data_AF-A0A958LZP1-F1
#
_entry.id   AF-A0A958LZP1-F1
#
_cell.length_a   1.000
_cell.length_b   1.000
_cell.length_c   1.000
_cell.angle_alpha   90.00
_cell.angle_beta   90.00
_cell.angle_gamma   90.00
#
_symmetry.space_group_name_H-M   'P 1'
#
loop_
_entity.id
_entity.type
_entity.pdbx_description
1 polymer ?
#
loop_
_entity_poly.entity_id
_entity_poly.type
_entity_poly.pdbx_seq_one_letter_code
_entity_poly.pdbx_strand_id
1 'polypeptide(L)'
;MDILVNEFFLLALFASLLLSLISAPLGVFLTVKRMSLMGDAISHSLLPGMALSLIFFGFSTVGLLVGGVVTGILILALMFWMSQRDFLKDDSILALIYLTMSSLGIILISNSDMKIDLMHFLFGNILLIPKSWVYLIAISVVFVLLIFKYIYKSLILIIVDPEYSRFLKISENRIKNIFYF
;
A
#
# COMPACT_ATOMS: atom_id res chain seq x y z
N MET A 1 -19.86 -31.42 -4.15
CA MET A 1 -18.68 -30.65 -3.68
C MET A 1 -18.38 -29.46 -4.58
N ASP A 2 -18.96 -29.37 -5.78
CA ASP A 2 -18.61 -28.36 -6.80
C ASP A 2 -19.14 -26.94 -6.51
N ILE A 3 -20.20 -26.81 -5.71
CA ILE A 3 -20.82 -25.51 -5.42
C ILE A 3 -19.94 -24.64 -4.51
N LEU A 4 -19.25 -25.24 -3.53
CA LEU A 4 -18.35 -24.51 -2.64
C LEU A 4 -17.05 -24.10 -3.33
N VAL A 5 -16.50 -24.96 -4.20
CA VAL A 5 -15.29 -24.65 -4.98
C VAL A 5 -15.55 -23.50 -5.94
N ASN A 6 -16.73 -23.47 -6.56
CA ASN A 6 -17.15 -22.33 -7.40
C ASN A 6 -17.22 -21.03 -6.61
N GLU A 7 -17.68 -21.06 -5.36
CA GLU A 7 -17.81 -19.85 -4.55
C GLU A 7 -16.44 -19.23 -4.18
N PHE A 8 -15.47 -20.05 -3.73
CA PHE A 8 -14.11 -19.56 -3.45
C PHE A 8 -13.42 -19.03 -4.71
N PHE A 9 -13.60 -19.71 -5.85
CA PHE A 9 -13.02 -19.29 -7.11
C PHE A 9 -13.64 -17.98 -7.61
N LEU A 10 -14.96 -17.83 -7.50
CA LEU A 10 -15.66 -16.59 -7.85
C LEU A 10 -15.21 -15.43 -6.96
N LEU A 11 -15.10 -15.63 -5.65
CA LEU A 11 -14.62 -14.60 -4.72
C LEU A 11 -13.19 -14.16 -5.05
N ALA A 12 -12.30 -15.11 -5.32
CA ALA A 12 -10.92 -14.82 -5.74
C ALA A 12 -10.87 -14.06 -7.09
N LEU A 13 -11.70 -14.46 -8.05
CA LEU A 13 -11.82 -13.78 -9.35
C LEU A 13 -12.33 -12.35 -9.18
N PHE A 14 -13.39 -12.13 -8.39
CA PHE A 14 -13.89 -10.78 -8.11
C PHE A 14 -12.85 -9.92 -7.37
N ALA A 15 -12.18 -10.47 -6.36
CA ALA A 15 -11.15 -9.74 -5.61
C ALA A 15 -9.97 -9.33 -6.51
N SER A 16 -9.46 -10.25 -7.32
CA SER A 16 -8.36 -9.97 -8.26
C SER A 16 -8.74 -8.94 -9.34
N LEU A 17 -9.98 -8.97 -9.83
CA LEU A 17 -10.48 -8.01 -10.81
C LEU A 17 -10.59 -6.60 -10.21
N LEU A 18 -11.09 -6.50 -8.97
CA LEU A 18 -11.09 -5.25 -8.20
C LEU A 18 -9.68 -4.71 -7.95
N LEU A 19 -8.74 -5.58 -7.56
CA LEU A 19 -7.33 -5.21 -7.34
C LEU A 19 -6.64 -4.78 -8.65
N SER A 20 -6.98 -5.38 -9.79
CA SER A 20 -6.44 -5.01 -11.10
C SER A 20 -6.86 -3.59 -11.51
N LEU A 21 -8.13 -3.22 -11.25
CA LEU A 21 -8.68 -1.89 -11.57
C LEU A 21 -7.92 -0.75 -10.88
N ILE A 22 -7.39 -0.99 -9.69
CA ILE A 22 -6.63 0.02 -8.94
C ILE A 22 -5.14 -0.03 -9.25
N SER A 23 -4.57 -1.23 -9.42
CA SER A 23 -3.14 -1.42 -9.66
C SER A 23 -2.72 -0.93 -11.04
N ALA A 24 -3.55 -1.12 -12.07
CA ALA A 24 -3.23 -0.68 -13.43
C ALA A 24 -2.94 0.84 -13.55
N PRO A 25 -3.83 1.77 -13.14
CA PRO A 25 -3.57 3.20 -13.26
C PRO A 25 -2.44 3.67 -12.33
N LEU A 26 -2.35 3.13 -11.11
CA LEU A 26 -1.28 3.47 -10.18
C LEU A 26 0.09 3.00 -10.69
N GLY A 27 0.17 1.79 -11.24
CA GLY A 27 1.40 1.23 -11.79
C GLY A 27 1.93 2.01 -12.99
N VAL A 28 1.05 2.45 -13.91
CA VAL A 28 1.44 3.31 -15.03
C VAL A 28 2.03 4.63 -14.51
N PHE A 29 1.38 5.26 -13.54
CA PHE A 29 1.87 6.50 -12.96
C PHE A 29 3.23 6.34 -12.25
N LEU A 30 3.37 5.32 -11.39
CA LEU A 30 4.61 5.04 -10.69
C LEU A 30 5.76 4.76 -11.66
N THR A 31 5.48 4.06 -12.76
CA THR A 31 6.49 3.75 -13.79
C THR A 31 6.94 5.01 -14.52
N VAL A 32 6.01 5.91 -14.90
CA VAL A 32 6.35 7.18 -15.55
C VAL A 32 7.24 8.06 -14.66
N LYS A 33 7.01 8.02 -13.33
CA LYS A 33 7.85 8.72 -12.35
C LYS A 33 9.17 8.01 -11.99
N ARG A 34 9.46 6.84 -12.57
CA ARG A 34 10.61 5.99 -12.22
C ARG A 34 10.60 5.51 -10.76
N MET A 35 9.42 5.44 -10.14
CA MET A 35 9.21 5.00 -8.75
C MET A 35 8.60 3.59 -8.71
N SER A 36 8.96 2.70 -9.64
CA SER A 36 8.38 1.35 -9.73
C SER A 36 8.63 0.51 -8.47
N LEU A 37 9.75 0.76 -7.78
CA LEU A 37 10.13 0.07 -6.54
C LEU A 37 9.24 0.44 -5.34
N MET A 38 8.54 1.57 -5.41
CA MET A 38 7.70 2.08 -4.32
C MET A 38 6.53 1.15 -3.99
N GLY A 39 5.91 0.53 -5.00
CA GLY A 39 4.78 -0.37 -4.81
C GLY A 39 5.15 -1.64 -4.03
N ASP A 40 6.30 -2.22 -4.35
CA ASP A 40 6.84 -3.40 -3.66
C ASP A 40 7.31 -3.04 -2.24
N ALA A 41 8.01 -1.89 -2.13
CA ALA A 41 8.50 -1.38 -0.86
C ALA A 41 7.38 -1.17 0.17
N ILE A 42 6.28 -0.53 -0.24
CA ILE A 42 5.14 -0.26 0.66
C ILE A 42 4.48 -1.57 1.11
N SER A 43 4.27 -2.51 0.20
CA SER A 43 3.54 -3.76 0.48
C SER A 43 4.21 -4.57 1.60
N HIS A 44 5.53 -4.72 1.55
CA HIS A 44 6.28 -5.45 2.57
C HIS A 44 6.59 -4.62 3.82
N SER A 45 6.65 -3.29 3.72
CA SER A 45 6.84 -2.44 4.90
C SER A 45 5.65 -2.47 5.86
N LEU A 46 4.45 -2.83 5.40
CA LEU A 46 3.24 -2.92 6.22
C LEU A 46 3.22 -4.15 7.16
N LEU A 47 4.05 -5.16 6.88
CA LEU A 47 4.13 -6.42 7.62
C LEU A 47 4.24 -6.27 9.14
N PRO A 48 5.14 -5.43 9.73
CA PRO A 48 5.25 -5.29 11.18
C PRO A 48 3.96 -4.83 11.85
N GLY A 49 3.16 -3.98 11.20
CA GLY A 49 1.86 -3.54 11.73
C GLY A 49 0.84 -4.66 11.79
N MET A 50 0.76 -5.44 10.71
CA MET A 50 -0.11 -6.60 10.67
C MET A 50 0.35 -7.67 11.67
N ALA A 51 1.66 -7.90 11.79
CA ALA A 51 2.25 -8.83 12.76
C ALA A 51 1.93 -8.43 14.21
N LEU A 52 2.11 -7.16 14.57
CA LEU A 52 1.74 -6.66 15.90
C LEU A 52 0.24 -6.85 16.15
N SER A 53 -0.61 -6.49 15.19
CA SER A 53 -2.04 -6.69 15.39
C SER A 53 -2.42 -8.16 15.54
N LEU A 54 -1.75 -9.09 14.84
CA LEU A 54 -1.98 -10.52 15.01
C LEU A 54 -1.64 -10.98 16.43
N ILE A 55 -0.54 -10.48 17.00
CA ILE A 55 -0.10 -10.85 18.35
C ILE A 55 -1.08 -10.30 19.41
N PHE A 56 -1.54 -9.06 19.27
CA PHE A 56 -2.41 -8.42 20.27
C PHE A 56 -3.90 -8.78 20.13
N PHE A 57 -4.43 -8.85 18.91
CA PHE A 57 -5.86 -9.00 18.63
C PHE A 57 -6.22 -10.33 17.97
N GLY A 58 -5.24 -11.20 17.68
CA GLY A 58 -5.44 -12.44 16.94
C GLY A 58 -5.86 -12.20 15.49
N PHE A 59 -6.57 -13.18 14.91
CA PHE A 59 -7.07 -13.14 13.51
C PHE A 59 -8.28 -12.21 13.30
N SER A 60 -8.41 -11.15 14.10
CA SER A 60 -9.46 -10.15 13.90
C SER A 60 -9.23 -9.38 12.60
N THR A 61 -10.23 -9.39 11.72
CA THR A 61 -10.20 -8.66 10.44
C THR A 61 -9.97 -7.16 10.66
N VAL A 62 -10.62 -6.59 11.69
CA VAL A 62 -10.49 -5.16 12.01
C VAL A 62 -9.11 -4.85 12.58
N GLY A 63 -8.59 -5.73 13.45
CA GLY A 63 -7.24 -5.56 14.00
C GLY A 63 -6.20 -5.50 12.89
N LEU A 64 -6.19 -6.49 12.00
CA LEU A 64 -5.26 -6.58 10.87
C LEU A 64 -5.28 -5.33 9.99
N LEU A 65 -6.48 -4.82 9.66
CA LEU A 65 -6.63 -3.58 8.92
C LEU A 65 -6.05 -2.38 9.66
N VAL A 66 -6.38 -2.23 10.94
CA VAL A 66 -5.90 -1.11 11.76
C VAL A 66 -4.38 -1.17 11.89
N GLY A 67 -3.81 -2.34 12.17
CA GLY A 67 -2.36 -2.53 12.24
C GLY A 67 -1.66 -2.16 10.93
N GLY A 68 -2.20 -2.62 9.79
CA GLY A 68 -1.70 -2.24 8.47
C GLY A 68 -1.77 -0.73 8.23
N VAL A 69 -2.93 -0.11 8.46
CA VAL A 69 -3.12 1.35 8.25
C VAL A 69 -2.20 2.17 9.15
N VAL A 70 -2.10 1.82 10.43
CA VAL A 70 -1.23 2.53 11.40
C VAL A 70 0.22 2.46 10.97
N THR A 71 0.72 1.28 10.59
CA THR A 71 2.08 1.14 10.09
C THR A 71 2.28 1.86 8.77
N GLY A 72 1.30 1.86 7.86
CA GLY A 72 1.35 2.63 6.62
C GLY A 72 1.49 4.12 6.86
N ILE A 73 0.73 4.68 7.81
CA ILE A 73 0.84 6.10 8.22
C ILE A 73 2.21 6.36 8.86
N LEU A 74 2.72 5.42 9.65
CA LEU A 74 4.02 5.55 10.30
C LEU A 74 5.18 5.55 9.28
N ILE A 75 5.11 4.67 8.27
CA ILE A 75 6.06 4.64 7.15
C ILE A 75 6.00 5.95 6.37
N LEU A 76 4.79 6.43 6.06
CA LEU A 76 4.59 7.71 5.39
C LEU A 76 5.25 8.86 6.17
N ALA A 77 5.03 8.92 7.48
CA ALA A 77 5.61 9.94 8.34
C ALA A 77 7.14 9.85 8.42
N LEU A 78 7.69 8.63 8.54
CA LEU A 78 9.14 8.38 8.52
C LEU A 78 9.76 8.82 7.20
N MET A 79 9.16 8.43 6.08
CA MET A 79 9.65 8.79 4.76
C MET A 79 9.64 10.31 4.57
N PHE A 80 8.57 10.99 4.99
CA PHE A 80 8.49 12.45 4.94
C PHE A 80 9.56 13.13 5.80
N TRP A 81 9.80 12.62 7.01
CA TRP A 81 10.82 13.17 7.91
C TRP A 81 12.25 12.95 7.36
N MET A 82 12.49 11.81 6.71
CA MET A 82 13.78 11.50 6.10
C MET A 82 14.02 12.27 4.80
N SER A 83 12.99 12.45 3.97
CA SER A 83 13.09 13.18 2.70
C SER A 83 13.37 14.68 2.90
N GLN A 84 12.96 15.26 4.04
CA GLN A 84 13.36 16.63 4.43
C GLN A 84 14.85 16.79 4.73
N ARG A 85 15.59 15.69 4.92
CA ARG A 85 17.03 15.73 5.15
C ARG A 85 17.70 15.38 3.84
N ASP A 86 18.17 16.40 3.10
CA ASP A 86 18.79 16.33 1.76
C ASP A 86 20.00 15.38 1.60
N PHE A 87 20.33 14.59 2.63
CA PHE A 87 21.48 13.70 2.68
C PHE A 87 21.32 12.40 1.87
N LEU A 88 20.09 11.98 1.55
CA LEU A 88 19.82 10.69 0.91
C LEU A 88 18.88 10.86 -0.29
N LYS A 89 19.11 10.09 -1.35
CA LYS A 89 18.16 9.97 -2.46
C LYS A 89 16.88 9.27 -1.98
N ASP A 90 15.72 9.71 -2.44
CA ASP A 90 14.43 9.15 -2.03
C ASP A 90 14.35 7.62 -2.24
N ASP A 91 14.94 7.10 -3.31
CA ASP A 91 15.02 5.65 -3.57
C ASP A 91 15.83 4.89 -2.49
N SER A 92 16.88 5.51 -1.96
CA SER A 92 17.70 4.92 -0.88
C SER A 92 16.96 4.93 0.45
N ILE A 93 16.20 5.99 0.73
CA ILE A 93 15.33 6.08 1.92
C ILE A 93 14.26 4.99 1.84
N LEU A 94 13.60 4.85 0.69
CA LEU A 94 12.60 3.79 0.46
C LEU A 94 13.18 2.40 0.70
N ALA A 95 14.35 2.10 0.13
CA ALA A 95 15.01 0.80 0.30
C ALA A 95 15.36 0.51 1.77
N LEU A 96 15.83 1.52 2.51
CA LEU A 96 16.18 1.39 3.92
C LEU A 96 14.95 1.12 4.79
N ILE A 97 13.86 1.87 4.58
CA ILE A 97 12.60 1.67 5.30
C ILE A 97 12.03 0.28 4.97
N TYR A 98 12.01 -0.09 3.68
CA TYR A 98 11.58 -1.41 3.23
C TYR A 98 12.31 -2.55 3.94
N LEU A 99 13.65 -2.51 3.93
CA LEU A 99 14.44 -3.61 4.49
C LEU A 99 14.29 -3.70 6.01
N THR A 100 14.29 -2.55 6.69
CA THR A 100 14.18 -2.49 8.15
C THR A 100 12.80 -2.92 8.64
N MET A 101 11.72 -2.40 8.04
CA MET A 101 10.35 -2.75 8.42
C MET A 101 10.01 -4.20 8.08
N SER A 102 10.43 -4.69 6.91
CA SER A 102 10.20 -6.09 6.52
C SER A 102 10.91 -7.05 7.48
N SER A 103 12.17 -6.77 7.82
CA SER A 103 12.93 -7.56 8.78
C SER A 103 12.27 -7.55 10.17
N LEU A 104 11.82 -6.39 10.64
CA LEU A 104 11.09 -6.28 11.90
C LEU A 104 9.80 -7.11 11.90
N GLY A 105 9.01 -7.06 10.83
CA GLY A 105 7.79 -7.86 10.71
C GLY A 105 8.06 -9.36 10.74
N ILE A 106 9.10 -9.81 10.03
CA ILE A 106 9.51 -11.22 10.02
C ILE A 106 9.97 -11.67 11.40
N ILE A 107 10.79 -10.88 12.10
CA ILE A 107 11.26 -11.18 13.46
C ILE A 107 10.07 -11.28 14.44
N LEU A 108 9.10 -10.37 14.35
CA LEU A 108 7.91 -10.38 15.20
C LEU A 108 7.08 -11.66 14.99
N ILE A 109 6.86 -12.07 13.75
CA ILE A 109 6.10 -13.30 13.44
C ILE A 109 6.91 -14.53 13.88
N SER A 110 8.21 -14.55 13.61
CA SER A 110 9.12 -15.65 13.96
C SER A 110 9.22 -15.88 15.47
N ASN A 111 9.15 -14.83 16.28
CA ASN A 111 9.15 -14.93 17.73
C ASN A 111 7.77 -15.15 18.34
N SER A 112 6.70 -15.10 17.55
CA SER A 112 5.36 -15.37 18.06
C SER A 112 5.18 -16.88 18.22
N ASP A 113 4.54 -17.32 19.31
CA ASP A 113 4.20 -18.73 19.55
C ASP A 113 3.12 -19.26 18.57
N MET A 114 2.67 -18.42 17.64
CA MET A 114 1.63 -18.72 16.66
C MET A 114 2.23 -19.54 15.52
N LYS A 115 1.68 -20.74 15.26
CA LYS A 115 2.04 -21.59 14.11
C LYS A 115 1.48 -21.03 12.80
N ILE A 116 1.85 -19.81 12.45
CA ILE A 116 1.51 -19.18 11.18
C ILE A 116 2.55 -19.60 10.16
N ASP A 117 2.10 -20.12 9.02
CA ASP A 117 2.99 -20.32 7.89
C ASP A 117 3.38 -18.95 7.33
N LEU A 118 4.63 -18.55 7.62
CA LEU A 118 5.18 -17.27 7.22
C LEU A 118 5.13 -17.09 5.70
N MET A 119 5.33 -18.15 4.92
CA MET A 119 5.28 -18.06 3.46
C MET A 119 3.87 -17.70 2.99
N HIS A 120 2.85 -18.35 3.53
CA HIS A 120 1.46 -18.02 3.21
C HIS A 120 1.07 -16.62 3.66
N PHE A 121 1.63 -16.13 4.77
CA PHE A 121 1.35 -14.78 5.25
C PHE A 121 2.06 -13.70 4.42
N LEU A 122 3.32 -13.94 4.03
CA LEU A 122 4.14 -12.98 3.26
C LEU A 122 3.71 -12.88 1.79
N PHE A 123 3.36 -14.00 1.17
CA PHE A 123 2.99 -14.05 -0.26
C PHE A 123 1.48 -13.99 -0.48
N GLY A 124 0.69 -14.22 0.57
CA GLY A 124 -0.77 -14.21 0.53
C GLY A 124 -1.35 -15.43 -0.17
N ASN A 125 -2.64 -15.68 0.09
CA ASN A 125 -3.42 -16.68 -0.64
C ASN A 125 -4.77 -16.10 -1.02
N ILE A 126 -4.95 -15.84 -2.33
CA ILE A 126 -6.17 -15.25 -2.88
C ILE A 126 -7.39 -16.19 -2.75
N LEU A 127 -7.19 -17.50 -2.65
CA LEU A 127 -8.26 -18.49 -2.61
C LEU A 127 -8.96 -18.54 -1.24
N LEU A 128 -8.26 -18.16 -0.17
CA LEU A 128 -8.77 -18.20 1.21
C LEU A 128 -9.31 -16.84 1.68
N ILE A 129 -9.69 -15.94 0.77
CA ILE A 129 -10.21 -14.63 1.13
C ILE A 129 -11.64 -14.75 1.68
N PRO A 130 -11.90 -14.32 2.93
CA PRO A 130 -13.25 -14.27 3.48
C PRO A 130 -14.10 -13.23 2.74
N LYS A 131 -15.43 -13.46 2.67
CA LYS A 131 -16.38 -12.50 2.06
C LYS A 131 -16.25 -11.08 2.62
N SER A 132 -15.97 -10.93 3.91
CA SER A 132 -15.77 -9.63 4.57
C SER A 132 -14.64 -8.82 3.93
N TRP A 133 -13.54 -9.46 3.56
CA TRP A 133 -12.41 -8.82 2.90
C TRP A 133 -12.74 -8.37 1.48
N VAL A 134 -13.58 -9.10 0.76
CA VAL A 134 -14.01 -8.69 -0.59
C VAL A 134 -14.79 -7.38 -0.53
N TYR A 135 -15.69 -7.21 0.45
CA TYR A 135 -16.39 -5.93 0.65
C TYR A 135 -15.42 -4.79 0.99
N LEU A 136 -14.43 -5.05 1.83
CA LEU A 136 -13.41 -4.07 2.20
C LEU A 136 -12.54 -3.66 1.00
N ILE A 137 -12.16 -4.62 0.15
CA ILE A 137 -11.44 -4.37 -1.11
C ILE A 137 -12.30 -3.54 -2.06
N ALA A 138 -13.58 -3.86 -2.20
CA ALA A 138 -14.48 -3.11 -3.07
C ALA A 138 -14.61 -1.64 -2.62
N ILE A 139 -14.77 -1.41 -1.30
CA ILE A 139 -14.85 -0.05 -0.74
C ILE A 139 -13.53 0.70 -0.93
N SER A 140 -12.38 0.05 -0.68
CA SER A 140 -11.07 0.69 -0.84
C SER A 140 -10.77 1.04 -2.29
N VAL A 141 -11.15 0.18 -3.24
CA VAL A 141 -10.99 0.43 -4.68
C VAL A 141 -11.79 1.64 -5.12
N VAL A 142 -13.07 1.73 -4.74
CA VAL A 142 -13.90 2.91 -5.05
C VAL A 142 -13.32 4.17 -4.43
N PHE A 143 -12.91 4.11 -3.15
CA PHE A 143 -12.35 5.25 -2.43
C PHE A 143 -11.07 5.78 -3.09
N VAL A 144 -10.13 4.90 -3.43
CA VAL A 144 -8.86 5.29 -4.07
C VAL A 144 -9.07 5.73 -5.51
N LEU A 145 -9.97 5.10 -6.29
CA LEU A 145 -10.27 5.57 -7.64
C LEU A 145 -10.92 6.96 -7.65
N LEU A 146 -11.77 7.27 -6.67
CA LEU A 146 -12.32 8.61 -6.49
C LEU A 146 -11.20 9.62 -6.21
N ILE A 147 -10.32 9.34 -5.26
CA ILE A 147 -9.17 10.20 -4.95
C ILE A 147 -8.28 10.35 -6.19
N PHE A 148 -7.95 9.24 -6.85
CA PHE A 148 -7.11 9.25 -8.05
C PHE A 148 -7.74 10.11 -9.14
N LYS A 149 -9.06 10.03 -9.38
CA LYS A 149 -9.76 10.89 -10.35
C LYS A 149 -9.62 12.38 -10.01
N TYR A 150 -9.68 12.77 -8.74
CA TYR A 150 -9.51 14.16 -8.33
C TYR A 150 -8.07 14.66 -8.52
N ILE A 151 -7.07 13.82 -8.21
CA ILE A 151 -5.66 14.22 -8.27
C ILE A 151 -5.07 14.04 -9.69
N TYR A 152 -5.64 13.16 -10.53
CA TYR A 152 -5.15 12.80 -11.87
C TYR A 152 -4.84 14.02 -12.75
N LYS A 153 -5.73 15.02 -12.73
CA LYS A 153 -5.53 16.26 -13.50
C LYS A 153 -4.28 17.02 -13.03
N SER A 154 -4.05 17.07 -11.72
CA SER A 154 -2.85 17.68 -11.12
C SER A 154 -1.59 16.87 -11.42
N LEU A 155 -1.66 15.54 -11.42
CA LEU A 155 -0.53 14.66 -11.76
C LEU A 155 -0.03 14.90 -13.19
N ILE A 156 -0.95 14.98 -14.16
CA ILE A 156 -0.57 15.20 -15.57
C ILE A 156 0.06 16.57 -15.77
N LEU A 157 -0.48 17.61 -15.12
CA LEU A 157 0.08 18.96 -15.19
C LEU A 157 1.55 19.00 -14.73
N ILE A 158 1.89 18.26 -13.67
CA ILE A 158 3.26 18.17 -13.17
C ILE A 158 4.18 17.41 -14.12
N ILE A 159 3.69 16.36 -14.80
CA ILE A 159 4.50 15.53 -15.71
C ILE A 159 4.74 16.23 -17.04
N VAL A 160 3.71 16.91 -17.58
CA VAL A 160 3.74 17.45 -18.96
C VAL A 160 4.39 18.82 -19.03
N ASP A 161 4.12 19.71 -18.06
CA ASP A 161 4.66 21.07 -18.09
C ASP A 161 4.94 21.62 -16.68
N PRO A 162 6.11 21.29 -16.11
CA PRO A 162 6.52 21.73 -14.78
C PRO A 162 6.55 23.27 -14.67
N GLU A 163 6.90 23.97 -15.75
CA GLU A 163 7.01 25.43 -15.78
C GLU A 163 5.63 26.10 -15.84
N TYR A 164 4.70 25.58 -16.65
CA TYR A 164 3.32 26.11 -16.71
C TYR A 164 2.59 25.98 -15.35
N SER A 165 2.92 24.95 -14.55
CA SER A 165 2.38 24.80 -13.18
C SER A 165 2.81 25.93 -12.23
N ARG A 166 4.03 26.45 -12.39
CA ARG A 166 4.57 27.57 -11.58
C ARG A 166 3.89 28.89 -11.94
N PHE A 167 3.51 29.08 -13.20
CA PHE A 167 2.82 30.29 -13.66
C PHE A 167 1.35 30.37 -13.19
N LEU A 168 0.66 29.23 -13.04
CA LEU A 168 -0.77 29.19 -12.69
C LEU A 168 -1.09 29.47 -11.20
N LYS A 169 -0.10 29.67 -10.32
CA LYS A 169 -0.30 29.95 -8.88
C LYS A 169 -1.32 29.02 -8.19
N ILE A 170 -1.47 27.78 -8.66
CA ILE A 170 -2.20 26.74 -7.93
C ILE A 170 -1.29 26.31 -6.79
N SER A 171 -1.37 27.08 -5.70
CA SER A 171 -0.75 26.89 -4.38
C SER A 171 0.34 25.82 -4.33
N GLU A 172 1.58 26.20 -4.69
CA GLU A 172 2.76 25.35 -4.51
C GLU A 172 2.81 24.74 -3.10
N ASN A 173 2.31 25.45 -2.08
CA ASN A 173 2.33 25.00 -0.68
C ASN A 173 1.30 23.92 -0.29
N ARG A 174 0.15 23.78 -0.99
CA ARG A 174 -0.81 22.69 -0.68
C ARG A 174 -0.52 21.41 -1.45
N ILE A 175 0.13 21.53 -2.61
CA ILE A 175 0.50 20.38 -3.45
C ILE A 175 1.89 19.88 -3.06
N LYS A 176 2.84 20.72 -2.62
CA LYS A 176 4.12 20.28 -2.03
C LYS A 176 3.99 19.53 -0.70
N ASN A 177 2.93 19.77 0.09
CA ASN A 177 2.68 19.01 1.32
C ASN A 177 2.02 17.63 1.07
N ILE A 178 1.54 17.39 -0.15
CA ILE A 178 0.90 16.13 -0.57
C ILE A 178 1.84 15.31 -1.47
N PHE A 179 2.59 15.99 -2.33
CA PHE A 179 3.76 15.49 -3.04
C PHE A 179 5.01 15.79 -2.16
N TYR A 180 6.27 15.94 -2.57
CA TYR A 180 7.42 15.63 -1.66
C TYR A 180 7.18 14.45 -0.70
N PHE A 181 6.71 13.29 -1.17
CA PHE A 181 6.66 12.68 -2.52
C PHE A 181 7.04 13.45 -3.78
#